data_AF-A0A1X3HFG2-F1
#
_entry.id   AF-A0A1X3HFG2-F1
#
_cell.length_a   1.000
_cell.length_b   1.000
_cell.length_c   1.000
_cell.angle_alpha   90.00
_cell.angle_beta   90.00
_cell.angle_gamma   90.00
#
_symmetry.space_group_name_H-M   'P 1'
#
loop_
_entity.id
_entity.type
_entity.pdbx_description
1 polymer ?
#
loop_
_entity_poly.entity_id
_entity_poly.type
_entity_poly.pdbx_seq_one_letter_code
_entity_poly.pdbx_strand_id
1 'polypeptide(L)'
;GIGGSQRIVGKQGVYPLDKFTNVIMVNLIGTFNCLRLFAEQLATAEAIGEERGVIINTASVAAYEGQIGQIAYSASKGGVVGLTLPAARDLASSKIRVNTIAPGLFLTPLLMGLNEEARASLGAQVPHPARLGDASEYGNLAVHIVENPM
;
A
#
# COMPACT_ATOMS: atom_id res chain seq x y z
N GLY A 1 6.13 1.93 -4.32
CA GLY A 1 5.47 0.99 -5.24
C GLY A 1 5.30 1.64 -6.60
N ILE A 2 5.04 0.85 -7.65
CA ILE A 2 4.82 1.30 -9.03
C ILE A 2 3.39 1.01 -9.48
N GLY A 3 2.87 1.82 -10.39
CA GLY A 3 1.56 1.65 -11.00
C GLY A 3 1.65 1.49 -12.52
N GLY A 4 0.51 1.53 -13.17
CA GLY A 4 0.37 1.49 -14.62
C GLY A 4 -1.10 1.49 -15.01
N SER A 5 -1.39 1.93 -16.24
CA SER A 5 -2.73 1.85 -16.82
C SER A 5 -2.66 1.12 -18.14
N GLN A 6 -3.10 -0.14 -18.15
CA GLN A 6 -3.20 -0.95 -19.37
C GLN A 6 -4.33 -1.98 -19.25
N ARG A 7 -5.20 -2.04 -20.27
CA ARG A 7 -6.27 -3.05 -20.36
C ARG A 7 -5.66 -4.42 -20.69
N ILE A 8 -6.31 -5.51 -20.24
CA ILE A 8 -5.91 -6.89 -20.55
C ILE A 8 -5.85 -7.10 -22.07
N VAL A 9 -6.84 -6.58 -22.79
CA VAL A 9 -6.85 -6.52 -24.26
C VAL A 9 -7.10 -5.06 -24.66
N GLY A 10 -6.20 -4.52 -25.47
CA GLY A 10 -6.27 -3.15 -25.98
C GLY A 10 -5.92 -3.06 -27.46
N LYS A 11 -5.84 -1.83 -27.98
CA LYS A 11 -5.49 -1.56 -29.38
C LYS A 11 -4.11 -2.11 -29.78
N GLN A 12 -3.19 -2.20 -28.82
CA GLN A 12 -1.83 -2.70 -28.99
C GLN A 12 -1.70 -4.20 -28.69
N GLY A 13 -2.81 -4.93 -28.59
CA GLY A 13 -2.83 -6.36 -28.27
C GLY A 13 -3.02 -6.64 -26.78
N VAL A 14 -2.59 -7.83 -26.37
CA VAL A 14 -2.70 -8.30 -24.98
C VAL A 14 -1.73 -7.57 -24.05
N TYR A 15 -2.11 -7.39 -22.78
CA TYR A 15 -1.23 -6.84 -21.76
C TYR A 15 0.04 -7.71 -21.64
N PRO A 16 1.24 -7.17 -21.94
CA PRO A 16 2.50 -7.89 -21.76
C PRO A 16 2.67 -8.42 -20.33
N LEU A 17 2.97 -9.71 -20.21
CA LEU A 17 3.08 -10.40 -18.92
C LEU A 17 4.22 -9.84 -18.06
N ASP A 18 5.34 -9.50 -18.67
CA ASP A 18 6.51 -8.89 -18.00
C ASP A 18 6.14 -7.60 -17.24
N LYS A 19 5.28 -6.76 -17.84
CA LYS A 19 4.81 -5.53 -17.19
C LYS A 19 3.90 -5.83 -15.99
N PHE A 20 3.02 -6.83 -16.09
CA PHE A 20 2.21 -7.26 -14.95
C PHE A 20 3.11 -7.81 -13.83
N THR A 21 4.03 -8.71 -14.17
CA THR A 21 4.95 -9.35 -13.23
C THR A 21 5.83 -8.33 -12.53
N ASN A 22 6.35 -7.32 -13.23
CA ASN A 22 7.16 -6.26 -12.63
C ASN A 22 6.40 -5.51 -11.51
N VAL A 23 5.12 -5.19 -11.73
CA VAL A 23 4.28 -4.54 -10.71
C VAL A 23 4.12 -5.44 -9.48
N ILE A 24 3.86 -6.74 -9.67
CA ILE A 24 3.77 -7.71 -8.57
C ILE A 24 5.10 -7.81 -7.81
N MET A 25 6.22 -7.94 -8.52
CA MET A 25 7.55 -8.07 -7.93
C MET A 25 7.90 -6.87 -7.05
N VAL A 26 7.64 -5.64 -7.53
CA VAL A 26 7.95 -4.43 -6.76
C VAL A 26 6.98 -4.24 -5.59
N ASN A 27 5.67 -4.32 -5.84
CA ASN A 27 4.69 -3.90 -4.84
C ASN A 27 4.37 -4.97 -3.81
N LEU A 28 4.29 -6.24 -4.22
CA LEU A 28 3.87 -7.32 -3.34
C LEU A 28 5.09 -8.08 -2.80
N ILE A 29 5.90 -8.63 -3.70
CA ILE A 29 7.06 -9.43 -3.30
C ILE A 29 8.10 -8.57 -2.57
N GLY A 30 8.34 -7.34 -3.05
CA GLY A 30 9.19 -6.37 -2.36
C GLY A 30 8.71 -6.05 -0.95
N THR A 31 7.41 -5.79 -0.77
CA THR A 31 6.80 -5.55 0.55
C THR A 31 7.00 -6.74 1.48
N PHE A 32 6.71 -7.96 1.01
CA PHE A 32 6.92 -9.17 1.80
C PHE A 32 8.39 -9.39 2.16
N ASN A 33 9.31 -9.11 1.23
CA ASN A 33 10.74 -9.25 1.48
C ASN A 33 11.25 -8.27 2.55
N CYS A 34 10.78 -7.02 2.54
CA CYS A 34 11.09 -6.07 3.62
C CYS A 34 10.47 -6.52 4.95
N LEU A 35 9.20 -6.93 4.93
CA LEU A 35 8.47 -7.40 6.12
C LEU A 35 9.21 -8.55 6.80
N ARG A 36 9.57 -9.61 6.07
CA ARG A 36 10.19 -10.81 6.68
C ARG A 36 11.55 -10.50 7.32
N LEU A 37 12.37 -9.65 6.67
CA LEU A 37 13.71 -9.32 7.15
C LEU A 37 13.64 -8.36 8.35
N PHE A 38 12.69 -7.42 8.35
CA PHE A 38 12.49 -6.54 9.50
C PHE A 38 11.90 -7.28 10.70
N ALA A 39 10.95 -8.20 10.46
CA ALA A 39 10.37 -9.04 11.50
C ALA A 39 11.41 -9.92 12.21
N GLU A 40 12.40 -10.46 11.47
CA GLU A 40 13.53 -11.20 12.06
C GLU A 40 14.30 -10.35 13.08
N GLN A 41 14.57 -9.08 12.76
CA GLN A 41 15.26 -8.16 13.68
C GLN A 41 14.38 -7.76 14.87
N LEU A 42 13.10 -7.50 14.64
CA LEU A 42 12.16 -7.17 15.72
C LEU A 42 11.95 -8.33 16.69
N ALA A 43 12.01 -9.58 16.22
CA ALA A 43 11.79 -10.75 17.07
C ALA A 43 12.83 -10.87 18.21
N THR A 44 14.02 -10.27 18.05
CA THR A 44 15.08 -10.24 19.06
C THR A 44 15.22 -8.90 19.78
N ALA A 45 14.43 -7.89 19.42
CA ALA A 45 14.46 -6.57 20.05
C ALA A 45 13.91 -6.61 21.50
N GLU A 46 14.38 -5.66 22.31
CA GLU A 46 13.78 -5.39 23.62
C GLU A 46 12.35 -4.88 23.45
N ALA A 47 11.44 -5.34 24.30
CA ALA A 47 10.05 -4.90 24.24
C ALA A 47 9.91 -3.49 24.83
N ILE A 48 9.12 -2.65 24.16
CA ILE A 48 8.65 -1.36 24.68
C ILE A 48 7.19 -1.57 25.08
N GLY A 49 6.92 -1.58 26.39
CA GLY A 49 5.61 -1.98 26.90
C GLY A 49 5.33 -3.46 26.59
N GLU A 50 4.26 -3.73 25.85
CA GLU A 50 3.83 -5.10 25.51
C GLU A 50 4.40 -5.61 24.18
N GLU A 51 5.11 -4.76 23.42
CA GLU A 51 5.39 -4.98 22.00
C GLU A 51 6.88 -4.89 21.70
N ARG A 52 7.36 -5.68 20.74
CA ARG A 52 8.72 -5.55 20.19
C ARG A 52 8.77 -4.69 18.95
N GLY A 53 7.64 -4.46 18.29
CA GLY A 53 7.57 -3.55 17.17
C GLY A 53 6.26 -3.61 16.39
N VAL A 54 6.17 -2.74 15.40
CA VAL A 54 4.99 -2.54 14.56
C VAL A 54 5.44 -2.47 13.11
N ILE A 55 4.79 -3.26 12.25
CA ILE A 55 4.99 -3.23 10.80
C ILE A 55 3.74 -2.61 10.17
N ILE A 56 3.93 -1.58 9.35
CA ILE A 56 2.84 -0.91 8.63
C ILE A 56 3.11 -1.02 7.13
N ASN A 57 2.25 -1.73 6.42
CA ASN A 57 2.32 -1.82 4.96
C ASN A 57 1.45 -0.75 4.29
N THR A 58 1.76 -0.43 3.04
CA THR A 58 0.93 0.47 2.21
C THR A 58 0.23 -0.31 1.10
N ALA A 59 -1.08 -0.50 1.24
CA ALA A 59 -1.94 -1.01 0.17
C ALA A 59 -2.43 0.15 -0.74
N SER A 60 -3.71 0.14 -1.11
CA SER A 60 -4.42 1.22 -1.81
C SER A 60 -5.91 0.88 -1.84
N VAL A 61 -6.78 1.89 -1.95
CA VAL A 61 -8.21 1.66 -2.27
C VAL A 61 -8.42 0.86 -3.56
N ALA A 62 -7.44 0.87 -4.48
CA ALA A 62 -7.46 0.04 -5.69
C ALA A 62 -7.42 -1.47 -5.40
N ALA A 63 -7.09 -1.89 -4.17
CA ALA A 63 -7.23 -3.28 -3.72
C ALA A 63 -8.72 -3.73 -3.64
N TYR A 64 -9.64 -2.78 -3.48
CA TYR A 64 -11.06 -3.01 -3.32
C TYR A 64 -11.84 -2.51 -4.55
N GLU A 65 -11.48 -1.33 -5.06
CA GLU A 65 -12.21 -0.62 -6.12
C GLU A 65 -11.27 -0.26 -7.29
N GLY A 66 -10.57 -1.29 -7.80
CA GLY A 66 -9.65 -1.14 -8.92
C GLY A 66 -10.31 -0.55 -10.18
N GLN A 67 -9.66 0.43 -10.80
CA GLN A 67 -10.17 1.09 -12.01
C GLN A 67 -9.76 0.33 -13.28
N ILE A 68 -10.41 0.66 -14.39
CA ILE A 68 -10.03 0.15 -15.72
C ILE A 68 -8.55 0.45 -15.97
N GLY A 69 -7.79 -0.58 -16.32
CA GLY A 69 -6.36 -0.48 -16.60
C GLY A 69 -5.45 -0.73 -15.39
N GLN A 70 -6.00 -0.81 -14.18
CA GLN A 70 -5.22 -0.98 -12.94
C GLN A 70 -5.04 -2.44 -12.50
N ILE A 71 -5.33 -3.43 -13.35
CA ILE A 71 -5.38 -4.84 -12.92
C ILE A 71 -4.11 -5.32 -12.19
N ALA A 72 -2.92 -4.96 -12.68
CA ALA A 72 -1.66 -5.33 -12.02
C ALA A 72 -1.48 -4.60 -10.67
N TYR A 73 -1.85 -3.33 -10.62
CA TYR A 73 -1.78 -2.53 -9.41
C TYR A 73 -2.74 -3.04 -8.34
N SER A 74 -4.02 -3.25 -8.70
CA SER A 74 -5.06 -3.82 -7.86
C SER A 74 -4.69 -5.21 -7.35
N ALA A 75 -4.19 -6.11 -8.22
CA ALA A 75 -3.73 -7.42 -7.79
C ALA A 75 -2.58 -7.31 -6.77
N SER A 76 -1.60 -6.44 -7.02
CA SER A 76 -0.49 -6.24 -6.09
C SER A 76 -0.93 -5.69 -4.72
N LYS A 77 -1.85 -4.72 -4.71
CA LYS A 77 -2.34 -4.07 -3.49
C LYS A 77 -3.34 -4.93 -2.74
N GLY A 78 -4.17 -5.71 -3.45
CA GLY A 78 -4.99 -6.77 -2.86
C GLY A 78 -4.14 -7.85 -2.19
N GLY A 79 -3.00 -8.22 -2.80
CA GLY A 79 -2.01 -9.08 -2.16
C GLY A 79 -1.48 -8.50 -0.85
N VAL A 80 -1.13 -7.21 -0.82
CA VAL A 80 -0.65 -6.55 0.41
C VAL A 80 -1.74 -6.54 1.49
N VAL A 81 -3.01 -6.29 1.13
CA VAL A 81 -4.14 -6.44 2.07
C VAL A 81 -4.19 -7.87 2.60
N GLY A 82 -4.16 -8.86 1.72
CA GLY A 82 -4.20 -10.29 2.06
C GLY A 82 -3.05 -10.78 2.94
N LEU A 83 -1.88 -10.13 2.89
CA LEU A 83 -0.74 -10.44 3.76
C LEU A 83 -0.96 -10.03 5.22
N THR A 84 -1.80 -9.02 5.47
CA THR A 84 -1.85 -8.33 6.78
C THR A 84 -2.21 -9.27 7.93
N LEU A 85 -3.38 -9.92 7.85
CA LEU A 85 -3.87 -10.79 8.92
C LEU A 85 -3.02 -12.06 9.14
N PRO A 86 -2.60 -12.82 8.10
CA PRO A 86 -1.73 -13.97 8.33
C PRO A 86 -0.38 -13.54 8.90
N ALA A 87 0.24 -12.44 8.43
CA ALA A 87 1.49 -11.95 9.01
C ALA A 87 1.32 -11.52 10.48
N ALA A 88 0.22 -10.85 10.84
CA ALA A 88 -0.08 -10.52 12.23
C ALA A 88 -0.21 -11.77 13.11
N ARG A 89 -0.84 -12.84 12.60
CA ARG A 89 -0.97 -14.12 13.31
C ARG A 89 0.36 -14.83 13.48
N ASP A 90 1.17 -14.90 12.41
CA ASP A 90 2.48 -15.55 12.43
C ASP A 90 3.44 -14.87 13.42
N LEU A 91 3.36 -13.54 13.54
CA LEU A 91 4.27 -12.75 14.36
C LEU A 91 3.73 -12.42 15.77
N ALA A 92 2.51 -12.87 16.11
CA ALA A 92 1.88 -12.57 17.39
C ALA A 92 2.70 -13.08 18.60
N SER A 93 3.24 -14.30 18.51
CA SER A 93 4.11 -14.87 19.57
C SER A 93 5.42 -14.10 19.74
N SER A 94 5.83 -13.35 18.71
CA SER A 94 7.00 -12.47 18.74
C SER A 94 6.66 -11.07 19.24
N LYS A 95 5.41 -10.80 19.64
CA LYS A 95 4.92 -9.50 20.11
C LYS A 95 5.08 -8.38 19.07
N ILE A 96 4.85 -8.71 17.80
CA ILE A 96 4.95 -7.76 16.69
C ILE A 96 3.56 -7.57 16.08
N ARG A 97 3.10 -6.33 15.98
CA ARG A 97 1.85 -6.00 15.27
C ARG A 97 2.10 -5.80 13.79
N VAL A 98 1.13 -6.18 12.96
CA VAL A 98 1.15 -5.92 11.52
C VAL A 98 -0.15 -5.26 11.10
N ASN A 99 -0.03 -4.07 10.50
CA ASN A 99 -1.14 -3.27 10.01
C ASN A 99 -0.92 -2.87 8.54
N THR A 100 -1.98 -2.45 7.88
CA THR A 100 -1.93 -1.98 6.50
C THR A 100 -2.80 -0.75 6.32
N ILE A 101 -2.23 0.31 5.75
CA ILE A 101 -2.97 1.50 5.35
C ILE A 101 -3.29 1.39 3.85
N ALA A 102 -4.56 1.56 3.49
CA ALA A 102 -5.03 1.60 2.10
C ALA A 102 -5.39 3.04 1.69
N PRO A 103 -4.42 3.85 1.24
CA PRO A 103 -4.69 5.23 0.86
C PRO A 103 -5.57 5.33 -0.39
N GLY A 104 -6.41 6.37 -0.41
CA GLY A 104 -7.11 6.87 -1.58
C GLY A 104 -6.18 7.67 -2.50
N LEU A 105 -6.64 8.85 -2.94
CA LEU A 105 -5.87 9.76 -3.79
C LEU A 105 -5.04 10.73 -2.93
N PHE A 106 -3.72 10.67 -3.04
CA PHE A 106 -2.78 11.52 -2.29
C PHE A 106 -1.82 12.25 -3.22
N LEU A 107 -1.52 13.50 -2.90
CA LEU A 107 -0.54 14.31 -3.62
C LEU A 107 0.87 13.82 -3.31
N THR A 108 1.38 12.96 -4.18
CA THR A 108 2.74 12.39 -4.11
C THR A 108 3.42 12.53 -5.47
N PRO A 109 4.75 12.35 -5.58
CA PRO A 109 5.43 12.35 -6.88
C PRO A 109 4.80 11.44 -7.94
N LEU A 110 4.09 10.38 -7.52
CA LEU A 110 3.32 9.51 -8.42
C LEU A 110 2.22 10.25 -9.21
N LEU A 111 1.57 11.26 -8.60
CA LEU A 111 0.56 12.10 -9.24
C LEU A 111 1.12 13.44 -9.75
N MET A 112 2.36 13.81 -9.39
CA MET A 112 2.98 15.06 -9.85
C MET A 112 3.24 15.09 -11.37
N GLY A 113 3.27 13.93 -12.03
CA GLY A 113 3.33 13.84 -13.49
C GLY A 113 2.03 14.24 -14.22
N LEU A 114 0.91 14.38 -13.50
CA LEU A 114 -0.34 14.92 -14.04
C LEU A 114 -0.30 16.45 -14.03
N ASN A 115 -0.97 17.11 -14.97
CA ASN A 115 -1.11 18.57 -14.94
C ASN A 115 -2.01 19.03 -13.78
N GLU A 116 -2.02 20.34 -13.49
CA GLU A 116 -2.81 20.91 -12.38
C GLU A 116 -4.30 20.62 -12.50
N GLU A 117 -4.85 20.74 -13.71
CA GLU A 117 -6.27 20.51 -13.98
C GLU A 117 -6.68 19.06 -13.67
N ALA A 118 -5.88 18.08 -14.09
CA ALA A 118 -6.12 16.67 -13.79
C ALA A 118 -6.01 16.39 -12.27
N ARG A 119 -5.06 17.00 -11.57
CA ARG A 119 -4.94 16.87 -10.11
C ARG A 119 -6.15 17.47 -9.38
N ALA A 120 -6.61 18.63 -9.80
CA ALA A 120 -7.80 19.28 -9.25
C ALA A 120 -9.07 18.45 -9.52
N SER A 121 -9.23 17.93 -10.74
CA SER A 121 -10.34 17.06 -11.12
C SER A 121 -10.37 15.76 -10.30
N LEU A 122 -9.22 15.14 -10.06
CA LEU A 122 -9.11 13.97 -9.18
C LEU A 122 -9.47 14.30 -7.73
N GLY A 123 -9.00 15.45 -7.22
CA GLY A 123 -9.33 15.91 -5.87
C GLY A 123 -10.83 16.16 -5.69
N ALA A 124 -11.51 16.71 -6.70
CA ALA A 124 -12.95 16.99 -6.66
C ALA A 124 -13.82 15.72 -6.65
N GLN A 125 -13.26 14.56 -7.00
CA GLN A 125 -13.96 13.27 -6.89
C GLN A 125 -13.99 12.73 -5.46
N VAL A 126 -13.13 13.25 -4.56
CA VAL A 126 -13.14 12.89 -3.15
C VAL A 126 -14.33 13.57 -2.48
N PRO A 127 -15.25 12.85 -1.81
CA PRO A 127 -16.44 13.46 -1.23
C PRO A 127 -16.14 14.56 -0.19
N HIS A 128 -15.25 14.26 0.76
CA HIS A 128 -14.77 15.24 1.75
C HIS A 128 -13.49 14.73 2.42
N PRO A 129 -12.48 15.59 2.66
CA PRO A 129 -12.31 16.91 2.04
C PRO A 129 -12.10 16.77 0.52
N ALA A 130 -12.71 17.65 -0.28
CA ALA A 130 -12.68 17.59 -1.74
C ALA A 130 -11.33 18.04 -2.35
N ARG A 131 -10.28 17.29 -2.01
CA ARG A 131 -8.90 17.48 -2.47
C ARG A 131 -8.15 16.16 -2.43
N LEU A 132 -6.95 16.16 -3.00
CA LEU A 132 -5.98 15.10 -2.75
C LEU A 132 -5.52 15.13 -1.29
N GLY A 133 -5.28 13.96 -0.71
CA GLY A 133 -4.67 13.83 0.61
C GLY A 133 -3.24 14.38 0.61
N ASP A 134 -2.83 14.98 1.71
CA ASP A 134 -1.46 15.39 1.96
C ASP A 134 -0.67 14.22 2.57
N ALA A 135 0.61 14.07 2.21
CA ALA A 135 1.43 12.97 2.71
C ALA A 135 1.57 12.97 4.24
N SER A 136 1.49 14.14 4.88
CA SER A 136 1.48 14.27 6.35
C SER A 136 0.25 13.61 6.99
N GLU A 137 -0.90 13.58 6.32
CA GLU A 137 -2.12 12.93 6.84
C GLU A 137 -1.94 11.40 6.90
N TYR A 138 -1.28 10.84 5.89
CA TYR A 138 -0.86 9.43 5.93
C TYR A 138 0.13 9.19 7.08
N GLY A 139 1.12 10.08 7.24
CA GLY A 139 2.11 10.01 8.31
C GLY A 139 1.47 10.02 9.70
N ASN A 140 0.49 10.90 9.92
CA ASN A 140 -0.25 10.98 11.18
C ASN A 140 -1.00 9.68 11.48
N LEU A 141 -1.62 9.05 10.48
CA LEU A 141 -2.25 7.75 10.66
C LEU A 141 -1.24 6.66 11.00
N ALA A 142 -0.06 6.65 10.36
CA ALA A 142 0.99 5.70 10.68
C ALA A 142 1.49 5.87 12.13
N VAL A 143 1.69 7.12 12.58
CA VAL A 143 2.03 7.42 13.98
C VAL A 143 0.93 6.94 14.93
N HIS A 144 -0.33 7.22 14.60
CA HIS A 144 -1.45 6.76 15.42
C HIS A 144 -1.49 5.23 15.56
N ILE A 145 -1.21 4.49 14.48
CA ILE A 145 -1.11 3.02 14.54
C ILE A 145 0.02 2.59 15.46
N VAL A 146 1.19 3.25 15.41
CA VAL A 146 2.32 2.94 16.30
C VAL A 146 1.95 3.19 17.76
N GLU A 147 1.36 4.35 18.06
CA GLU A 147 1.06 4.81 19.43
C GLU A 147 -0.17 4.16 20.06
N ASN A 148 -0.96 3.40 19.31
CA ASN A 148 -2.18 2.75 19.78
C ASN A 148 -1.93 1.25 20.03
N PRO A 149 -1.50 0.86 21.26
CA PRO A 149 -1.46 -0.54 21.66
C PRO A 149 -2.88 -1.10 21.81
N MET A 150 -3.02 -2.42 21.74
CA MET A 150 -4.32 -3.08 22.02
C MET A 150 -4.71 -3.00 23.49
#